data_AF-A0A0G4KWA6-F1
#
_entry.id   AF-A0A0G4KWA6-F1
#
_cell.length_a   1.000
_cell.length_b   1.000
_cell.length_c   1.000
_cell.angle_alpha   90.00
_cell.angle_beta   90.00
_cell.angle_gamma   90.00
#
_symmetry.space_group_name_H-M   'P 1'
#
loop_
_entity.id
_entity.type
_entity.pdbx_description
1 polymer ?
#
loop_
_entity_poly.entity_id
_entity_poly.type
_entity_poly.pdbx_seq_one_letter_code
_entity_poly.pdbx_strand_id
1 'polypeptide(L)'
;MATSPPDAPSRSAASSAYASRDSSSHTRDRHDASQAASIPVETLVEHLLAAKRSLSSMQHVLRANDLATDARRSHEEAAILCAQTRFLQRAIPNQTNLLLRVRRSLKRTYDAGKRDFTNLVRTMDATNEKLQETMGMLRNTPVEADFRPPGEEPRNLMDFVDEQSVHGMVDALKKCLGELQ
;
A
#
# COMPACT_ATOMS: atom_id res chain seq x y z
N MET A 1 -25.10 -13.22 -4.50
CA MET A 1 -25.92 -14.03 -3.58
C MET A 1 -25.15 -15.30 -3.23
N ALA A 2 -25.38 -15.86 -2.02
CA ALA A 2 -24.64 -16.93 -1.32
C ALA A 2 -23.50 -16.38 -0.41
N THR A 3 -23.84 -15.84 0.77
CA THR A 3 -24.05 -16.48 2.10
C THR A 3 -22.74 -16.78 2.84
N SER A 4 -22.34 -15.83 3.68
CA SER A 4 -21.36 -15.96 4.76
C SER A 4 -21.88 -16.86 5.88
N PRO A 5 -21.03 -17.63 6.59
CA PRO A 5 -21.38 -18.20 7.88
C PRO A 5 -21.10 -17.19 9.01
N PRO A 6 -21.97 -17.04 10.02
CA PRO A 6 -21.61 -16.34 11.25
C PRO A 6 -20.96 -17.31 12.24
N ASP A 7 -19.71 -17.04 12.61
CA ASP A 7 -19.03 -17.68 13.75
C ASP A 7 -19.75 -17.36 15.05
N ALA A 8 -20.16 -18.41 15.75
CA ALA A 8 -20.82 -18.33 17.05
C ALA A 8 -19.81 -17.96 18.16
N PRO A 9 -20.17 -17.10 19.13
CA PRO A 9 -19.33 -16.87 20.29
C PRO A 9 -19.44 -18.04 21.28
N SER A 10 -18.33 -18.76 21.48
CA SER A 10 -18.12 -19.69 22.60
C SER A 10 -18.23 -18.95 23.93
N ARG A 11 -19.42 -19.00 24.54
CA ARG A 11 -19.65 -18.61 25.92
C ARG A 11 -19.15 -19.73 26.83
N SER A 12 -17.96 -19.58 27.39
CA SER A 12 -17.51 -20.41 28.51
C SER A 12 -18.37 -20.11 29.74
N ALA A 13 -19.32 -20.99 30.01
CA ALA A 13 -20.05 -21.02 31.28
C ALA A 13 -19.10 -21.53 32.36
N ALA A 14 -18.62 -20.64 33.24
CA ALA A 14 -17.97 -21.03 34.48
C ALA A 14 -19.06 -21.46 35.47
N SER A 15 -19.45 -22.73 35.41
CA SER A 15 -20.27 -23.40 36.41
C SER A 15 -19.38 -23.83 37.58
N SER A 16 -19.15 -22.93 38.53
CA SER A 16 -18.60 -23.28 39.83
C SER A 16 -19.69 -24.02 40.62
N ALA A 17 -19.62 -25.34 40.59
CA ALA A 17 -20.40 -26.22 41.45
C ALA A 17 -20.11 -25.86 42.91
N TYR A 18 -21.13 -25.40 43.62
CA TYR A 18 -21.13 -25.32 45.07
C TYR A 18 -21.05 -26.75 45.59
N ALA A 19 -19.86 -27.15 46.04
CA ALA A 19 -19.71 -28.40 46.76
C ALA A 19 -20.45 -28.25 48.10
N SER A 20 -21.58 -28.94 48.22
CA SER A 20 -22.31 -29.16 49.46
C SER A 20 -21.33 -29.66 50.53
N ARG A 21 -20.98 -28.79 51.47
CA ARG A 21 -20.25 -29.17 52.67
C ARG A 21 -21.25 -29.81 53.63
N ASP A 22 -21.08 -31.12 53.75
CA ASP A 22 -21.69 -31.99 54.74
C ASP A 22 -21.65 -31.33 56.12
N SER A 23 -22.84 -31.05 56.66
CA SER A 23 -23.03 -30.53 58.00
C SER A 23 -22.99 -31.69 58.97
N SER A 24 -21.79 -32.17 59.26
CA SER A 24 -21.55 -33.08 60.37
C SER A 24 -21.77 -32.32 61.68
N SER A 25 -22.94 -32.55 62.26
CA SER A 25 -23.35 -32.15 63.60
C SER A 25 -22.25 -32.44 64.63
N HIS A 26 -21.55 -31.41 65.09
CA HIS A 26 -20.84 -31.42 66.37
C HIS A 26 -21.70 -30.69 67.39
N THR A 27 -22.77 -31.35 67.81
CA THR A 27 -23.35 -31.12 69.13
C THR A 27 -22.47 -31.83 70.14
N ARG A 28 -21.59 -31.10 70.82
CA ARG A 28 -21.16 -31.39 72.19
C ARG A 28 -20.46 -30.18 72.78
N ASP A 29 -21.07 -29.73 73.87
CA ASP A 29 -20.50 -28.99 74.98
C ASP A 29 -20.10 -27.52 74.74
N ARG A 30 -21.15 -26.69 74.76
CA ARG A 30 -21.14 -25.46 75.56
C ARG A 30 -20.95 -25.82 77.03
N HIS A 31 -19.72 -26.11 77.43
CA HIS A 31 -19.27 -25.85 78.78
C HIS A 31 -17.90 -25.18 78.65
N ASP A 32 -17.75 -24.09 79.40
CA ASP A 32 -16.51 -23.36 79.60
C ASP A 32 -16.23 -22.15 78.67
N ALA A 33 -17.07 -21.12 78.80
CA ALA A 33 -16.67 -19.75 78.54
C ALA A 33 -15.89 -19.14 79.75
N SER A 34 -15.21 -19.97 80.56
CA SER A 34 -14.62 -19.56 81.84
C SER A 34 -13.20 -20.07 82.08
N GLN A 35 -12.62 -20.87 81.18
CA GLN A 35 -11.18 -21.08 81.09
C GLN A 35 -10.64 -20.29 79.91
N ALA A 36 -10.05 -19.14 80.21
CA ALA A 36 -8.87 -18.74 79.47
C ALA A 36 -7.82 -19.83 79.71
N ALA A 37 -7.94 -20.95 78.98
CA ALA A 37 -6.99 -22.03 79.00
C ALA A 37 -5.64 -21.38 78.71
N SER A 38 -4.73 -21.43 79.68
CA SER A 38 -3.36 -20.94 79.52
C SER A 38 -2.75 -21.71 78.36
N ILE A 39 -2.79 -21.13 77.16
CA ILE A 39 -2.23 -21.73 75.96
C ILE A 39 -0.74 -21.92 76.27
N PRO A 40 -0.22 -23.16 76.28
CA PRO A 40 1.17 -23.40 76.56
C PRO A 40 2.03 -22.69 75.51
N VAL A 41 3.13 -22.09 75.97
CA VAL A 41 4.00 -21.23 75.16
C VAL A 41 4.55 -22.00 73.95
N GLU A 42 4.79 -23.30 74.11
CA GLU A 42 5.26 -24.20 73.06
C GLU A 42 4.31 -24.24 71.86
N THR A 43 2.98 -24.30 72.11
CA THR A 43 1.97 -24.31 71.04
C THR A 43 1.93 -22.98 70.29
N LEU A 44 2.11 -21.85 70.99
CA LEU A 44 2.21 -20.53 70.37
C LEU A 44 3.46 -20.42 69.50
N VAL A 45 4.60 -20.95 69.96
CA VAL A 45 5.86 -20.95 69.21
C VAL A 45 5.76 -21.83 67.96
N GLU A 46 5.15 -23.01 68.05
CA GLU A 46 4.91 -23.87 66.90
C GLU A 46 4.03 -23.21 65.84
N HIS A 47 2.91 -22.59 66.26
CA HIS A 47 2.04 -21.85 65.35
C HIS A 47 2.74 -20.62 64.74
N LEU A 48 3.59 -19.92 65.50
CA LEU A 48 4.35 -18.77 65.00
C LEU A 48 5.45 -19.20 64.04
N LEU A 49 6.12 -20.33 64.29
CA LEU A 49 7.09 -20.90 63.35
C LEU A 49 6.42 -21.40 62.07
N ALA A 50 5.24 -22.02 62.17
CA ALA A 50 4.43 -22.40 61.03
C ALA A 50 3.98 -21.16 60.23
N ALA A 51 3.50 -20.12 60.90
CA ALA A 51 3.13 -18.85 60.29
C ALA A 51 4.33 -18.16 59.62
N LYS A 52 5.50 -18.16 60.25
CA LYS A 52 6.76 -17.63 59.66
C LYS A 52 7.14 -18.39 58.39
N ARG A 53 7.08 -19.73 58.42
CA ARG A 53 7.36 -20.56 57.23
C ARG A 53 6.34 -20.27 56.11
N SER A 54 5.05 -20.14 56.44
CA SER A 54 4.00 -19.77 55.49
C SER A 54 4.16 -18.33 54.96
N LEU A 55 4.72 -17.41 55.74
CA LEU A 55 5.02 -16.06 55.27
C LEU A 55 6.25 -16.08 54.36
N SER A 56 7.25 -16.92 54.63
CA SER A 56 8.42 -17.10 53.77
C SER A 56 8.03 -17.57 52.36
N SER A 57 6.94 -18.33 52.19
CA SER A 57 6.45 -18.70 50.86
C SER A 57 5.91 -17.53 50.04
N MET A 58 5.58 -16.39 50.66
CA MET A 58 5.19 -15.17 49.95
C MET A 58 6.31 -14.66 49.03
N GLN A 59 7.58 -14.85 49.41
CA GLN A 59 8.72 -14.47 48.56
C GLN A 59 8.74 -15.22 47.23
N HIS A 60 8.32 -16.49 47.22
CA HIS A 60 8.19 -17.27 45.99
C HIS A 60 7.06 -16.75 45.11
N VAL A 61 5.95 -16.29 45.69
CA VAL A 61 4.83 -15.69 44.95
C VAL A 61 5.23 -14.37 44.31
N LEU A 62 5.97 -13.51 45.03
CA LEU A 62 6.49 -12.26 44.48
C LEU A 62 7.43 -12.53 43.31
N ARG A 63 8.39 -13.45 43.47
CA ARG A 63 9.30 -13.83 42.38
C ARG A 63 8.56 -14.42 41.19
N ALA A 64 7.52 -15.23 41.42
CA ALA A 64 6.70 -15.77 40.34
C ALA A 64 5.91 -14.66 39.62
N ASN A 65 5.45 -13.63 40.35
CA ASN A 65 4.82 -12.46 39.76
C ASN A 65 5.79 -11.69 38.87
N ASP A 66 7.00 -11.41 39.36
CA ASP A 66 8.04 -10.71 38.60
C ASP A 66 8.33 -11.46 37.29
N LEU A 67 8.57 -12.78 37.36
CA LEU A 67 8.79 -13.62 36.19
C LEU A 67 7.60 -13.61 35.22
N ALA A 68 6.36 -13.63 35.73
CA ALA A 68 5.17 -13.56 34.89
C ALA A 68 5.03 -12.19 34.20
N THR A 69 5.41 -11.11 34.88
CA THR A 69 5.40 -9.77 34.29
C THR A 69 6.48 -9.58 33.23
N ASP A 70 7.68 -10.10 33.47
CA ASP A 70 8.78 -10.07 32.50
C ASP A 70 8.47 -10.93 31.26
N ALA A 71 7.93 -12.14 31.48
CA ALA A 71 7.49 -13.01 30.40
C ALA A 71 6.40 -12.35 29.55
N ARG A 72 5.45 -11.65 30.19
CA ARG A 72 4.40 -10.90 29.48
C ARG A 72 5.00 -9.76 28.65
N ARG A 73 5.88 -8.94 29.22
CA ARG A 73 6.54 -7.84 28.50
C ARG A 73 7.32 -8.37 27.29
N SER A 74 8.13 -9.41 27.48
CA SER A 74 8.90 -10.02 26.40
C SER A 74 8.00 -10.58 25.29
N HIS A 75 6.87 -11.19 25.65
CA HIS A 75 5.89 -11.66 24.67
C HIS A 75 5.23 -10.52 23.90
N GLU A 76 4.88 -9.41 24.56
CA GLU A 76 4.32 -8.22 23.91
C GLU A 76 5.32 -7.63 22.89
N GLU A 77 6.58 -7.50 23.26
CA GLU A 77 7.64 -7.04 22.36
C GLU A 77 7.82 -7.98 21.15
N ALA A 78 7.86 -9.29 21.40
CA ALA A 78 7.95 -10.29 20.34
C ALA A 78 6.73 -10.25 19.40
N ALA A 79 5.53 -10.04 19.94
CA ALA A 79 4.31 -9.92 19.14
C ALA A 79 4.35 -8.68 18.23
N ILE A 80 4.84 -7.54 18.74
CA ILE A 80 5.02 -6.32 17.95
C ILE A 80 6.04 -6.56 16.82
N LEU A 81 7.20 -7.14 17.14
CA LEU A 81 8.23 -7.46 16.14
C LEU A 81 7.73 -8.43 15.07
N CYS A 82 6.95 -9.45 15.46
CA CYS A 82 6.31 -10.36 14.51
C CYS A 82 5.33 -9.64 13.59
N ALA A 83 4.51 -8.73 14.13
CA ALA A 83 3.57 -7.95 13.34
C ALA A 83 4.29 -7.05 12.32
N GLN A 84 5.34 -6.35 12.75
CA GLN A 84 6.18 -5.51 11.88
C GLN A 84 6.86 -6.34 10.79
N THR A 85 7.42 -7.49 11.15
CA THR A 85 8.08 -8.39 10.20
C THR A 85 7.09 -8.93 9.17
N ARG A 86 5.90 -9.36 9.59
CA ARG A 86 4.84 -9.82 8.67
C ARG A 86 4.35 -8.70 7.77
N PHE A 87 4.22 -7.49 8.28
CA PHE A 87 3.88 -6.32 7.47
C PHE A 87 4.92 -6.11 6.36
N LEU A 88 6.21 -6.11 6.70
CA LEU A 88 7.30 -5.93 5.72
C LEU A 88 7.33 -7.08 4.70
N GLN A 89 7.18 -8.33 5.15
CA GLN A 89 7.11 -9.50 4.27
C GLN A 89 5.98 -9.40 3.25
N ARG A 90 4.86 -8.75 3.59
CA ARG A 90 3.75 -8.49 2.66
C ARG A 90 3.95 -7.22 1.83
N ALA A 91 4.51 -6.17 2.42
CA ALA A 91 4.66 -4.86 1.78
C ALA A 91 5.71 -4.88 0.66
N ILE A 92 6.86 -5.52 0.87
CA ILE A 92 7.96 -5.59 -0.10
C ILE A 92 7.53 -6.23 -1.44
N PRO A 93 6.92 -7.44 -1.48
CA PRO A 93 6.46 -8.02 -2.74
C PRO A 93 5.38 -7.17 -3.41
N ASN A 94 4.51 -6.50 -2.64
CA ASN A 94 3.50 -5.60 -3.20
C ASN A 94 4.14 -4.37 -3.86
N GLN A 95 5.08 -3.73 -3.19
CA GLN A 95 5.84 -2.57 -3.68
C GLN A 95 6.64 -2.94 -4.94
N THR A 96 7.35 -4.06 -4.93
CA THR A 96 8.12 -4.53 -6.09
C THR A 96 7.21 -4.86 -7.29
N ASN A 97 6.06 -5.48 -7.06
CA ASN A 97 5.07 -5.72 -8.11
C ASN A 97 4.48 -4.41 -8.67
N LEU A 98 4.25 -3.41 -7.81
CA LEU A 98 3.80 -2.09 -8.24
C LEU A 98 4.85 -1.40 -9.12
N LEU A 99 6.12 -1.37 -8.69
CA LEU A 99 7.22 -0.81 -9.46
C LEU A 99 7.39 -1.51 -10.81
N LEU A 100 7.26 -2.84 -10.85
CA LEU A 100 7.32 -3.60 -12.09
C LEU A 100 6.18 -3.23 -13.04
N ARG A 101 4.97 -2.99 -12.50
CA ARG A 101 3.82 -2.52 -13.28
C ARG A 101 4.05 -1.13 -13.85
N VAL A 102 4.56 -0.19 -13.04
CA VAL A 102 4.90 1.17 -13.46
C VAL A 102 5.98 1.16 -14.53
N ARG A 103 7.04 0.35 -14.37
CA ARG A 103 8.07 0.19 -15.40
C ARG A 103 7.49 -0.31 -16.72
N ARG A 104 6.61 -1.31 -16.67
CA ARG A 104 5.94 -1.85 -17.86
C ARG A 104 5.02 -0.83 -18.51
N SER A 105 4.27 -0.05 -17.74
CA SER A 105 3.40 0.99 -18.30
C SER A 105 4.22 2.10 -18.95
N LEU A 106 5.30 2.56 -18.31
CA LEU A 106 6.17 3.59 -18.88
C LEU A 106 6.79 3.12 -20.20
N LYS A 107 7.29 1.88 -20.25
CA LYS A 107 7.82 1.30 -21.49
C LYS A 107 6.75 1.26 -22.59
N ARG A 108 5.52 0.83 -22.27
CA ARG A 108 4.42 0.82 -23.24
C ARG A 108 4.08 2.22 -23.75
N THR A 109 4.04 3.23 -22.87
CA THR A 109 3.79 4.62 -23.26
C THR A 109 4.92 5.15 -24.13
N TYR A 110 6.18 4.83 -23.81
CA TYR A 110 7.32 5.16 -24.65
C TYR A 110 7.24 4.49 -26.04
N ASP A 111 6.99 3.20 -26.09
CA ASP A 111 6.88 2.45 -27.34
C ASP A 111 5.67 2.92 -28.18
N ALA A 112 4.56 3.31 -27.53
CA ALA A 112 3.42 3.94 -28.19
C ALA A 112 3.80 5.32 -28.76
N GLY A 113 4.36 6.21 -27.93
CA GLY A 113 4.80 7.54 -28.36
C GLY A 113 5.83 7.48 -29.50
N LYS A 114 6.76 6.51 -29.47
CA LYS A 114 7.72 6.30 -30.56
C LYS A 114 7.04 5.91 -31.87
N ARG A 115 6.03 5.03 -31.82
CA ARG A 115 5.25 4.64 -33.01
C ARG A 115 4.44 5.83 -33.54
N ASP A 116 3.77 6.55 -32.65
CA ASP A 116 2.96 7.71 -33.01
C ASP A 116 3.82 8.82 -33.64
N PHE A 117 4.99 9.09 -33.06
CA PHE A 117 5.98 10.00 -33.64
C PHE A 117 6.45 9.54 -35.02
N THR A 118 6.80 8.27 -35.18
CA THR A 118 7.24 7.73 -36.48
C THR A 118 6.13 7.86 -37.54
N ASN A 119 4.88 7.64 -37.16
CA ASN A 119 3.74 7.81 -38.04
C ASN A 119 3.48 9.29 -38.38
N LEU A 120 3.64 10.19 -37.41
CA LEU A 120 3.52 11.63 -37.61
C LEU A 120 4.58 12.12 -38.61
N VAL A 121 5.85 11.74 -38.43
CA VAL A 121 6.94 12.10 -39.35
C VAL A 121 6.63 11.61 -40.77
N ARG A 122 6.23 10.34 -40.94
CA ARG A 122 5.84 9.82 -42.27
C ARG A 122 4.68 10.58 -42.90
N THR A 123 3.70 10.96 -42.08
CA THR A 123 2.54 11.72 -42.57
C THR A 123 2.97 13.12 -43.00
N MET A 124 3.83 13.78 -42.21
CA MET A 124 4.43 15.06 -42.55
C MET A 124 5.24 14.97 -43.86
N ASP A 125 6.11 13.98 -44.00
CA ASP A 125 6.91 13.78 -45.21
C ASP A 125 6.02 13.59 -46.44
N ALA A 126 4.98 12.74 -46.33
CA ALA A 126 4.03 12.53 -47.42
C ALA A 126 3.21 13.79 -47.77
N THR A 127 2.87 14.62 -46.78
CA THR A 127 2.22 15.91 -47.05
C THR A 127 3.16 16.91 -47.72
N ASN A 128 4.44 16.91 -47.34
CA ASN A 128 5.45 17.76 -47.97
C ASN A 128 5.75 17.32 -49.40
N GLU A 129 5.82 16.01 -49.66
CA GLU A 129 5.97 15.46 -51.02
C GLU A 129 4.81 15.91 -51.92
N LYS A 130 3.56 15.78 -51.45
CA LYS A 130 2.39 16.27 -52.18
C LYS A 130 2.42 17.78 -52.43
N LEU A 131 2.90 18.56 -51.47
CA LEU A 131 3.04 20.01 -51.63
C LEU A 131 4.10 20.35 -52.69
N GLN A 132 5.20 19.62 -52.73
CA GLN A 132 6.23 19.78 -53.75
C GLN A 132 5.72 19.36 -55.14
N GLU A 133 4.95 18.29 -55.22
CA GLU A 133 4.29 17.84 -56.46
C GLU A 133 3.32 18.91 -56.99
N THR A 134 2.45 19.46 -56.13
CA THR A 134 1.52 20.52 -56.54
C THR A 134 2.25 21.80 -56.92
N MET A 135 3.30 22.21 -56.20
CA MET A 135 4.12 23.36 -56.56
C MET A 135 4.83 23.15 -57.90
N GLY A 136 5.32 21.94 -58.18
CA GLY A 136 5.86 21.56 -59.49
C GLY A 136 4.83 21.63 -60.60
N MET A 137 3.61 21.14 -60.36
CA MET A 137 2.50 21.22 -61.31
C MET A 137 2.11 22.68 -61.63
N LEU A 138 2.01 23.54 -60.61
CA LEU A 138 1.72 24.97 -60.79
C LEU A 138 2.83 25.70 -61.55
N ARG A 139 4.10 25.33 -61.32
CA ARG A 139 5.24 25.88 -62.06
C ARG A 139 5.30 25.43 -63.51
N ASN A 140 4.76 24.25 -63.84
CA ASN A 140 4.77 23.72 -65.20
C ASN A 140 3.51 24.05 -66.01
N THR A 141 2.53 24.74 -65.39
CA THR A 141 1.28 25.11 -66.04
C THR A 141 1.31 26.60 -66.45
N PRO A 142 1.54 26.90 -67.74
CA PRO A 142 1.52 28.28 -68.23
C PRO A 142 0.10 28.82 -68.28
N VAL A 143 -0.06 30.13 -68.06
CA VAL A 143 -1.36 30.80 -68.19
C VAL A 143 -1.66 31.11 -69.66
N GLU A 144 -2.83 30.69 -70.12
CA GLU A 144 -3.33 30.94 -71.49
C GLU A 144 -3.36 32.44 -71.84
N ALA A 145 -3.10 32.75 -73.11
CA ALA A 145 -2.95 34.12 -73.60
C ALA A 145 -4.23 34.96 -73.48
N ASP A 146 -5.40 34.33 -73.50
CA ASP A 146 -6.70 35.00 -73.40
C ASP A 146 -6.98 35.59 -72.00
N PHE A 147 -6.29 35.06 -70.98
CA PHE A 147 -6.38 35.55 -69.59
C PHE A 147 -5.32 36.58 -69.23
N ARG A 148 -4.50 37.01 -70.21
CA ARG A 148 -3.40 37.96 -69.99
C ARG A 148 -3.71 39.32 -70.62
N PRO A 149 -3.46 40.45 -69.93
CA PRO A 149 -3.51 41.76 -70.57
C PRO A 149 -2.48 41.87 -71.71
N PRO A 150 -2.79 42.62 -72.79
CA PRO A 150 -1.95 42.65 -73.99
C PRO A 150 -0.58 43.26 -73.68
N GLY A 151 0.49 42.50 -73.96
CA GLY A 151 1.89 42.96 -73.83
C GLY A 151 2.69 42.36 -72.65
N GLU A 152 2.12 41.46 -71.85
CA GLU A 152 2.85 40.81 -70.75
C GLU A 152 3.55 39.49 -71.16
N GLU A 153 4.74 39.27 -70.58
CA GLU A 153 5.54 38.03 -70.65
C GLU A 153 4.76 36.78 -70.19
N PRO A 154 5.11 35.56 -70.67
CA PRO A 154 4.51 34.32 -70.20
C PRO A 154 4.73 34.10 -68.71
N ARG A 155 3.62 34.09 -67.96
CA ARG A 155 3.56 33.79 -66.53
C ARG A 155 2.97 32.40 -66.31
N ASN A 156 3.40 31.76 -65.22
CA ASN A 156 2.91 30.44 -64.83
C ASN A 156 1.99 30.58 -63.62
N LEU A 157 1.13 29.58 -63.38
CA LEU A 157 0.16 29.63 -62.28
C LEU A 157 0.83 29.86 -60.91
N MET A 158 2.09 29.45 -60.76
CA MET A 158 2.85 29.68 -59.54
C MET A 158 3.14 31.16 -59.24
N ASP A 159 3.22 32.04 -60.25
CA ASP A 159 3.46 33.48 -60.05
C ASP A 159 2.30 34.21 -59.36
N PHE A 160 1.14 33.55 -59.26
CA PHE A 160 -0.05 34.04 -58.58
C PHE A 160 -0.19 33.50 -57.15
N VAL A 161 0.76 32.66 -56.71
CA VAL A 161 0.78 32.07 -55.37
C VAL A 161 1.84 32.79 -54.53
N ASP A 162 1.49 33.13 -53.30
CA ASP A 162 2.43 33.73 -52.34
C ASP A 162 3.47 32.71 -51.88
N GLU A 163 4.65 32.72 -52.52
CA GLU A 163 5.77 31.84 -52.20
C GLU A 163 6.30 32.01 -50.77
N GLN A 164 6.17 33.21 -50.17
CA GLN A 164 6.66 33.46 -48.81
C GLN A 164 5.86 32.68 -47.77
N SER A 165 4.55 32.56 -47.98
CA SER A 165 3.67 31.78 -47.10
C SER A 165 4.03 30.28 -47.10
N VAL A 166 4.34 29.73 -48.28
CA VAL A 166 4.66 28.30 -48.46
C VAL A 166 6.05 27.99 -47.89
N HIS A 167 7.06 28.81 -48.17
CA HIS A 167 8.40 28.66 -47.58
C HIS A 167 8.38 28.82 -46.06
N GLY A 168 7.62 29.78 -45.54
CA GLY A 168 7.44 29.96 -44.10
C GLY A 168 6.84 28.74 -43.42
N MET A 169 5.88 28.08 -44.07
CA MET A 169 5.26 26.86 -43.56
C MET A 169 6.23 25.66 -43.58
N VAL A 170 7.04 25.52 -44.63
CA VAL A 170 8.08 24.48 -44.73
C VAL A 170 9.19 24.70 -43.69
N ASP A 171 9.63 25.94 -43.46
CA ASP A 171 10.66 26.22 -42.47
C ASP A 171 10.13 26.11 -41.03
N ALA A 172 8.85 26.43 -40.79
CA ALA A 172 8.18 26.11 -39.52
C ALA A 172 8.14 24.60 -39.27
N LEU A 173 7.85 23.79 -40.30
CA LEU A 173 7.91 22.32 -40.21
C LEU A 173 9.31 21.81 -39.87
N LYS A 174 10.35 22.32 -40.52
CA LYS A 174 11.76 21.98 -40.21
C LYS A 174 12.14 22.39 -38.79
N LYS A 175 11.68 23.56 -38.34
CA LYS A 175 11.95 24.06 -36.99
C LYS A 175 11.27 23.19 -35.92
N CYS A 176 10.01 22.82 -36.12
CA CYS A 176 9.34 21.88 -35.23
C CYS A 176 10.05 20.52 -35.17
N LEU A 177 10.60 20.01 -36.28
CA LEU A 177 11.38 18.78 -36.26
C LEU A 177 12.70 18.93 -35.47
N GLY A 178 13.38 20.07 -35.62
CA GLY A 178 14.63 20.37 -34.93
C GLY A 178 14.49 20.61 -33.43
N GLU A 179 13.35 21.12 -32.96
CA GLU A 179 13.05 21.29 -31.52
C GLU A 179 12.71 19.97 -30.81
N LEU A 180 12.44 18.90 -31.58
CA LEU A 180 12.09 17.57 -31.07
C LEU A 180 13.26 16.55 -31.06
N GLN A 181 14.46 16.94 -31.54
CA GLN A 181 15.71 16.16 -31.43
C GLN A 181 16.49 16.50 -30.16
#